data_AF-A0A2P5BRH4-F1
#
_entry.id   AF-A0A2P5BRH4-F1
#
_cell.length_a   1.000
_cell.length_b   1.000
_cell.length_c   1.000
_cell.angle_alpha   90.00
_cell.angle_beta   90.00
_cell.angle_gamma   90.00
#
_symmetry.space_group_name_H-M   'P 1'
#
loop_
_entity.id
_entity.type
_entity.pdbx_description
1 polymer ?
#
loop_
_entity_poly.entity_id
_entity_poly.type
_entity_poly.pdbx_seq_one_letter_code
_entity_poly.pdbx_strand_id
1 'polypeptide(L)'
;MADNNDLFASVISDIKTYTGKDPLLPWIRGIRKMKDSLPPQLLNQKLPRFLQKCTQTFESDRRYRNDLRYLRVWLQLMDFVDDPKSLLGIMESNRIGTKHSLFYQAYALYYEKNKKFDEAEKMYHLGVQNLAEPIDEIQKSYEKFLRRMEKI
;
A
#
# COMPACT_ATOMS: atom_id res chain seq x y z
N MET A 1 -23.99 17.20 -12.35
CA MET A 1 -23.12 16.67 -11.29
C MET A 1 -23.52 15.22 -11.12
N ALA A 2 -22.65 14.26 -11.46
CA ALA A 2 -22.98 12.85 -11.27
C ALA A 2 -23.24 12.61 -9.77
N ASP A 3 -24.34 11.93 -9.43
CA ASP A 3 -24.65 11.62 -8.04
C ASP A 3 -23.54 10.70 -7.48
N ASN A 4 -23.01 11.04 -6.30
CA ASN A 4 -22.01 10.22 -5.63
C ASN A 4 -22.56 8.80 -5.35
N ASN A 5 -23.87 8.64 -5.17
CA ASN A 5 -24.51 7.34 -5.02
C ASN A 5 -24.39 6.50 -6.30
N ASP A 6 -24.58 7.12 -7.47
CA ASP A 6 -24.39 6.46 -8.77
C ASP A 6 -22.94 6.01 -8.97
N LEU A 7 -21.98 6.81 -8.50
CA LEU A 7 -20.56 6.44 -8.54
C LEU A 7 -20.27 5.18 -7.72
N PHE A 8 -20.73 5.12 -6.47
CA PHE A 8 -20.51 3.94 -5.63
C PHE A 8 -21.22 2.70 -6.17
N ALA A 9 -22.46 2.85 -6.65
CA ALA A 9 -23.21 1.77 -7.27
C ALA A 9 -22.48 1.25 -8.52
N SER A 10 -21.96 2.15 -9.37
CA SER A 10 -21.15 1.78 -10.54
C SER A 10 -19.89 1.02 -10.15
N VAL A 11 -19.11 1.49 -9.18
CA VAL A 11 -17.88 0.81 -8.74
C VAL A 11 -18.18 -0.59 -8.17
N ILE A 12 -19.25 -0.74 -7.39
CA ILE A 12 -19.65 -2.04 -6.83
C ILE A 12 -20.13 -2.98 -7.95
N SER A 13 -20.90 -2.46 -8.91
CA SER A 13 -21.36 -3.23 -10.07
C SER A 13 -20.18 -3.73 -10.91
N ASP A 14 -19.20 -2.86 -11.19
CA ASP A 14 -17.98 -3.19 -11.93
C ASP A 14 -17.21 -4.34 -11.26
N ILE A 15 -17.16 -4.40 -9.92
CA ILE A 15 -16.50 -5.51 -9.19
C ILE A 15 -17.34 -6.79 -9.28
N LYS A 16 -18.65 -6.70 -9.04
CA LYS A 16 -19.53 -7.88 -8.97
C LYS A 16 -19.72 -8.57 -10.32
N THR A 17 -19.76 -7.80 -11.40
CA THR A 17 -20.02 -8.31 -12.76
C THR A 17 -18.73 -8.67 -13.51
N TYR A 18 -17.56 -8.44 -12.90
CA TYR A 18 -16.28 -8.72 -13.55
C TYR A 18 -16.01 -10.23 -13.67
N THR A 19 -15.91 -10.71 -14.91
CA THR A 19 -15.61 -12.12 -15.25
C THR A 19 -14.20 -12.32 -15.83
N GLY A 20 -13.35 -11.29 -15.77
CA GLY A 20 -11.99 -11.34 -16.29
C GLY A 20 -11.01 -12.12 -15.41
N LYS A 21 -9.81 -12.38 -15.96
CA LYS A 21 -8.76 -13.18 -15.30
C LYS A 21 -8.03 -12.47 -14.16
N ASP A 22 -8.16 -11.14 -14.05
CA ASP A 22 -7.52 -10.32 -13.02
C ASP A 22 -8.55 -9.67 -12.07
N PRO A 23 -9.07 -10.42 -11.08
CA PRO A 23 -10.01 -9.91 -10.07
C PRO A 23 -9.60 -8.64 -9.33
N LEU A 24 -8.30 -8.33 -9.22
CA LEU A 24 -7.81 -7.08 -8.60
C LEU A 24 -8.10 -5.85 -9.47
N LEU A 25 -8.13 -6.00 -10.79
CA LEU A 25 -8.31 -4.90 -11.74
C LEU A 25 -9.54 -3.99 -11.48
N PRO A 26 -10.77 -4.51 -11.28
CA PRO A 26 -11.92 -3.66 -11.00
C PRO A 26 -11.77 -2.87 -9.69
N TRP A 27 -11.06 -3.39 -8.68
CA TRP A 27 -10.76 -2.66 -7.46
C TRP A 27 -9.82 -1.48 -7.70
N ILE A 28 -8.75 -1.69 -8.47
CA ILE A 28 -7.81 -0.62 -8.83
C ILE A 28 -8.51 0.48 -9.62
N ARG A 29 -9.39 0.11 -10.55
CA ARG A 29 -10.24 1.05 -11.29
C ARG A 29 -11.19 1.80 -10.35
N GLY A 30 -11.79 1.12 -9.39
CA GLY A 30 -12.64 1.71 -8.35
C GLY A 30 -11.90 2.76 -7.52
N ILE A 31 -10.70 2.43 -7.01
CA ILE A 31 -9.86 3.38 -6.25
C ILE A 31 -9.58 4.63 -7.09
N ARG A 32 -9.21 4.46 -8.35
CA ARG A 32 -8.95 5.59 -9.26
C ARG A 32 -10.20 6.42 -9.50
N LYS A 33 -11.34 5.80 -9.84
CA LYS A 33 -12.62 6.50 -10.03
C LYS A 33 -13.01 7.30 -8.80
N MET A 34 -12.87 6.74 -7.59
CA MET A 34 -13.14 7.46 -6.34
C MET A 34 -12.23 8.69 -6.18
N LYS A 35 -10.93 8.54 -6.41
CA LYS A 35 -9.96 9.66 -6.33
C LYS A 35 -10.23 10.76 -7.34
N ASP A 36 -10.62 10.39 -8.56
CA ASP A 36 -10.81 11.33 -9.67
C ASP A 36 -12.15 12.07 -9.55
N SER A 37 -13.15 11.48 -8.88
CA SER A 37 -14.54 11.99 -8.87
C SER A 37 -15.02 12.55 -7.53
N LEU A 38 -14.47 12.11 -6.39
CA LEU A 38 -14.96 12.52 -5.07
C LEU A 38 -14.24 13.77 -4.54
N PRO A 39 -14.96 14.68 -3.84
CA PRO A 39 -14.32 15.77 -3.13
C PRO A 39 -13.47 15.24 -1.95
N PRO A 40 -12.39 15.92 -1.56
CA PRO A 40 -11.42 15.41 -0.58
C PRO A 40 -12.02 14.94 0.74
N GLN A 41 -13.01 15.67 1.27
CA GLN A 41 -13.69 15.33 2.52
C GLN A 41 -14.42 13.98 2.42
N LEU A 42 -15.17 13.77 1.33
CA LEU A 42 -15.92 12.53 1.11
C LEU A 42 -14.98 11.38 0.74
N LEU A 43 -13.93 11.65 -0.03
CA LEU A 43 -12.89 10.67 -0.35
C LEU A 43 -12.26 10.12 0.93
N ASN A 44 -11.82 10.99 1.85
CA ASN A 44 -11.21 10.59 3.13
C ASN A 44 -12.16 9.76 4.01
N GLN A 45 -13.48 9.95 3.89
CA GLN A 45 -14.46 9.15 4.62
C GLN A 45 -14.71 7.77 3.99
N LYS A 46 -14.69 7.66 2.66
CA LYS A 46 -15.15 6.47 1.94
C LYS A 46 -14.02 5.57 1.46
N LEU A 47 -12.89 6.15 1.07
CA LEU A 47 -11.73 5.43 0.54
C LEU A 47 -11.11 4.43 1.53
N PRO A 48 -10.96 4.72 2.85
CA PRO A 48 -10.35 3.76 3.78
C PRO A 48 -11.07 2.42 3.80
N ARG A 49 -12.41 2.45 3.88
CA ARG A 49 -13.25 1.24 3.87
C ARG A 49 -13.13 0.47 2.57
N PHE A 50 -13.00 1.17 1.44
CA PHE A 50 -12.83 0.54 0.13
C PHE A 50 -11.45 -0.14 0.01
N LEU A 51 -10.38 0.54 0.45
CA LEU A 51 -9.02 -0.02 0.51
C LEU A 51 -8.97 -1.24 1.42
N GLN A 52 -9.53 -1.16 2.62
CA GLN A 52 -9.60 -2.28 3.57
C GLN A 52 -10.34 -3.49 2.99
N LYS A 53 -11.46 -3.27 2.30
CA LYS A 53 -12.18 -4.37 1.66
C LYS A 53 -11.37 -4.99 0.52
N CYS A 54 -10.64 -4.18 -0.26
CA CYS A 54 -9.73 -4.66 -1.29
C CYS A 54 -8.61 -5.52 -0.69
N THR A 55 -7.94 -5.05 0.37
CA THR A 55 -6.86 -5.80 1.02
C THR A 55 -7.36 -7.14 1.55
N GLN A 56 -8.46 -7.15 2.32
CA GLN A 56 -9.07 -8.38 2.86
C GLN A 56 -9.50 -9.37 1.78
N THR A 57 -9.98 -8.89 0.63
CA THR A 57 -10.47 -9.76 -0.46
C THR A 57 -9.35 -10.60 -1.08
N PHE A 58 -8.12 -10.06 -1.14
CA PHE A 58 -6.99 -10.71 -1.82
C PHE A 58 -5.86 -11.16 -0.88
N GLU A 59 -6.03 -11.02 0.44
CA GLU A 59 -4.96 -11.27 1.42
C GLU A 59 -4.41 -12.71 1.34
N SER A 60 -5.29 -13.69 1.15
CA SER A 60 -4.92 -15.09 0.99
C SER A 60 -4.57 -15.49 -0.45
N ASP A 61 -4.81 -14.60 -1.44
CA ASP A 61 -4.57 -14.88 -2.85
C ASP A 61 -3.10 -14.71 -3.21
N ARG A 62 -2.42 -15.84 -3.41
CA ARG A 62 -0.98 -15.89 -3.71
C ARG A 62 -0.60 -15.15 -4.99
N ARG A 63 -1.53 -14.98 -5.94
CA ARG A 63 -1.28 -14.30 -7.22
C ARG A 63 -0.89 -12.84 -7.01
N TYR A 64 -1.43 -12.19 -5.98
CA TYR A 64 -1.27 -10.76 -5.77
C TYR A 64 -0.27 -10.38 -4.68
N ARG A 65 0.27 -11.35 -3.94
CA ARG A 65 1.21 -11.09 -2.82
C ARG A 65 2.35 -10.15 -3.22
N ASN A 66 2.89 -10.31 -4.43
CA ASN A 66 3.96 -9.44 -4.95
C ASN A 66 3.52 -8.66 -6.20
N ASP A 67 2.22 -8.41 -6.38
CA ASP A 67 1.73 -7.48 -7.38
C ASP A 67 1.90 -6.04 -6.85
N LEU A 68 2.61 -5.20 -7.61
CA LEU A 68 2.91 -3.83 -7.20
C LEU A 68 1.64 -2.99 -7.01
N ARG A 69 0.58 -3.25 -7.77
CA ARG A 69 -0.71 -2.56 -7.62
C ARG A 69 -1.33 -2.89 -6.27
N TYR A 70 -1.28 -4.16 -5.86
CA TYR A 70 -1.79 -4.61 -4.57
C TYR A 70 -0.96 -4.05 -3.40
N LEU A 71 0.37 -4.07 -3.51
CA LEU A 71 1.25 -3.43 -2.53
C LEU A 71 0.88 -1.96 -2.32
N ARG A 72 0.65 -1.20 -3.39
CA ARG A 72 0.24 0.21 -3.30
C ARG A 72 -1.11 0.40 -2.58
N VAL A 73 -2.04 -0.55 -2.69
CA VAL A 73 -3.31 -0.50 -1.92
C VAL A 73 -3.03 -0.59 -0.43
N TRP A 74 -2.19 -1.54 -0.01
CA TRP A 74 -1.79 -1.69 1.39
C TRP A 74 -1.06 -0.47 1.94
N LEU A 75 -0.07 0.04 1.21
CA LEU A 75 0.69 1.22 1.64
C LEU A 75 -0.18 2.45 1.71
N GLN A 76 -1.14 2.60 0.80
CA GLN A 76 -2.10 3.70 0.86
C GLN A 76 -3.05 3.56 2.06
N LEU A 77 -3.41 2.34 2.46
CA LEU A 77 -4.25 2.11 3.65
C LEU A 77 -3.53 2.54 4.95
N MET A 78 -2.20 2.53 4.98
CA MET A 78 -1.41 2.97 6.15
C MET A 78 -1.74 4.41 6.57
N ASP A 79 -2.09 5.28 5.62
CA ASP A 79 -2.42 6.69 5.91
C ASP A 79 -3.76 6.88 6.64
N PHE A 80 -4.56 5.81 6.77
CA PHE A 80 -5.93 5.87 7.30
C PHE A 80 -6.17 4.98 8.53
N VAL A 81 -5.18 4.20 8.97
CA VAL A 81 -5.31 3.32 10.13
C VAL A 81 -4.66 3.94 11.36
N ASP A 82 -5.23 3.69 12.53
CA ASP A 82 -4.69 4.18 13.81
C ASP A 82 -3.37 3.49 14.18
N ASP A 83 -3.21 2.23 13.78
CA ASP A 83 -2.00 1.45 14.01
C ASP A 83 -1.37 0.94 12.69
N PRO A 84 -0.56 1.78 12.01
CA PRO A 84 0.18 1.37 10.82
C PRO A 84 1.18 0.24 11.08
N LYS A 85 1.65 0.05 12.32
CA LYS A 85 2.61 -1.01 12.66
C LYS A 85 1.97 -2.38 12.61
N SER A 86 0.75 -2.51 13.14
CA SER A 86 -0.03 -3.74 13.00
C SER A 86 -0.29 -4.07 11.53
N LEU A 87 -0.64 -3.06 10.72
CA LEU A 87 -0.85 -3.25 9.27
C LEU A 87 0.43 -3.75 8.56
N LEU A 88 1.58 -3.15 8.84
CA LEU A 88 2.88 -3.60 8.32
C LEU A 88 3.25 -5.01 8.78
N GLY A 89 2.92 -5.37 10.03
CA GLY A 89 3.12 -6.73 10.56
C GLY A 89 2.26 -7.78 9.84
N ILE A 90 1.02 -7.44 9.47
CA ILE A 90 0.16 -8.30 8.64
C ILE A 90 0.75 -8.47 7.25
N MET A 91 1.24 -7.39 6.64
CA MET A 91 1.91 -7.48 5.33
C MET A 91 3.14 -8.39 5.38
N GLU A 92 3.97 -8.23 6.41
CA GLU A 92 5.17 -9.04 6.63
C GLU A 92 4.84 -10.53 6.83
N SER A 93 3.90 -10.84 7.73
CA SER A 93 3.52 -12.24 8.03
C SER A 93 2.92 -12.95 6.81
N ASN A 94 2.12 -12.25 6.02
CA ASN A 94 1.51 -12.77 4.80
C ASN A 94 2.43 -12.67 3.56
N ARG A 95 3.64 -12.12 3.72
CA ARG A 95 4.63 -11.88 2.66
C ARG A 95 4.10 -11.00 1.52
N ILE A 96 3.29 -10.00 1.85
CA ILE A 96 2.79 -8.99 0.91
C ILE A 96 3.87 -7.97 0.59
N GLY A 97 4.22 -7.84 -0.68
CA GLY A 97 5.16 -6.84 -1.18
C GLY A 97 6.63 -7.10 -0.86
N THR A 98 6.96 -8.19 -0.19
CA THR A 98 8.33 -8.53 0.24
C THR A 98 9.34 -8.69 -0.89
N LYS A 99 8.89 -8.82 -2.15
CA LYS A 99 9.79 -8.77 -3.32
C LYS A 99 10.06 -7.36 -3.86
N HIS A 100 9.42 -6.33 -3.31
CA HIS A 100 9.51 -4.96 -3.80
C HIS A 100 10.24 -4.07 -2.81
N SER A 101 11.20 -3.29 -3.30
CA SER A 101 11.92 -2.29 -2.50
C SER A 101 10.98 -1.32 -1.79
N LEU A 102 9.87 -0.97 -2.45
CA LEU A 102 8.83 -0.08 -1.94
C LEU A 102 8.26 -0.54 -0.57
N PHE A 103 8.16 -1.84 -0.32
CA PHE A 103 7.71 -2.37 0.97
C PHE A 103 8.68 -1.98 2.09
N TYR A 104 9.97 -2.27 1.89
CA TYR A 104 11.02 -1.99 2.86
C TYR A 104 11.20 -0.50 3.09
N GLN A 105 11.11 0.31 2.04
CA GLN A 105 11.18 1.77 2.15
C GLN A 105 10.03 2.34 2.99
N ALA A 106 8.80 1.87 2.77
CA ALA A 106 7.66 2.33 3.56
C ALA A 106 7.77 1.91 5.03
N TYR A 107 8.26 0.69 5.29
CA TYR A 107 8.47 0.19 6.64
C TYR A 107 9.61 0.94 7.36
N ALA A 108 10.73 1.21 6.67
CA ALA A 108 11.82 2.02 7.19
C ALA A 108 11.35 3.44 7.53
N LEU A 109 10.59 4.07 6.62
CA LEU A 109 10.03 5.41 6.83
C LEU A 109 9.07 5.45 8.03
N TYR A 110 8.28 4.39 8.26
CA TYR A 110 7.47 4.28 9.46
C TYR A 110 8.34 4.34 10.73
N TYR A 111 9.41 3.54 10.81
CA TYR A 111 10.30 3.57 11.97
C TYR A 111 11.04 4.90 12.13
N GLU A 112 11.49 5.49 11.02
CA GLU A 112 12.16 6.79 11.00
C GLU A 112 11.25 7.89 11.59
N LYS A 113 9.98 7.96 11.17
CA LYS A 113 8.99 8.91 11.71
C LYS A 113 8.74 8.74 13.21
N ASN A 114 8.95 7.52 13.72
CA ASN A 114 8.83 7.19 15.14
C ASN A 114 10.16 7.30 15.90
N LYS A 115 11.20 7.90 15.29
CA LYS A 115 12.56 8.05 15.85
C LYS A 115 13.22 6.72 16.25
N LYS A 116 12.83 5.61 15.60
CA LYS A 116 13.41 4.28 15.78
C LYS A 116 14.43 4.02 14.68
N PHE A 117 15.56 4.73 14.71
CA PHE A 117 16.50 4.77 13.59
C PHE A 117 17.19 3.43 13.33
N ASP A 118 17.58 2.69 14.37
CA ASP A 118 18.14 1.35 14.24
C ASP A 118 17.17 0.39 13.52
N GLU A 119 15.87 0.53 13.77
CA GLU A 119 14.86 -0.30 13.13
C GLU A 119 14.58 0.12 11.70
N ALA A 120 14.68 1.42 11.41
CA ALA A 120 14.64 1.92 10.04
C ALA A 120 15.81 1.38 9.21
N GLU A 121 17.03 1.40 9.76
CA GLU A 121 18.24 0.87 9.13
C GLU A 121 18.12 -0.64 8.86
N LYS A 122 17.66 -1.43 9.84
CA LYS A 122 17.42 -2.87 9.67
C LYS A 122 16.46 -3.16 8.52
N MET A 123 15.44 -2.34 8.30
CA MET A 123 14.51 -2.55 7.17
C MET A 123 15.20 -2.39 5.82
N TYR A 124 16.15 -1.46 5.66
CA TYR A 124 16.93 -1.33 4.42
C TYR A 124 17.81 -2.56 4.18
N HIS A 125 18.52 -3.03 5.22
CA HIS A 125 19.32 -4.25 5.12
C HIS A 125 18.49 -5.48 4.80
N LEU A 126 17.32 -5.61 5.43
CA LEU A 126 16.39 -6.70 5.17
C LEU A 126 15.86 -6.68 3.72
N GLY A 127 15.67 -5.48 3.14
CA GLY A 127 15.30 -5.34 1.73
C GLY A 127 16.38 -5.86 0.79
N VAL A 128 17.64 -5.55 1.07
CA VAL A 128 18.80 -6.06 0.30
C VAL A 128 18.92 -7.57 0.45
N GLN A 129 18.82 -8.09 1.67
CA GLN A 129 18.89 -9.53 1.95
C GLN A 129 17.79 -10.33 1.23
N ASN A 130 16.59 -9.75 1.11
CA ASN A 130 15.48 -10.38 0.39
C ASN A 130 15.52 -10.15 -1.12
N LEU A 131 16.57 -9.51 -1.66
CA LEU A 131 16.72 -9.20 -3.08
C LEU A 131 15.52 -8.44 -3.64
N ALA A 132 15.00 -7.48 -2.87
CA ALA A 132 13.79 -6.77 -3.24
C ALA A 132 14.06 -5.78 -4.38
N GLU A 133 13.20 -5.80 -5.40
CA GLU A 133 13.40 -5.05 -6.64
C GLU A 133 12.58 -3.74 -6.66
N PRO A 134 13.08 -2.69 -7.32
CA PRO A 134 14.45 -2.54 -7.82
C PRO A 134 15.45 -2.35 -6.67
N ILE A 135 16.59 -3.05 -6.73
CA ILE A 135 17.60 -3.04 -5.64
C ILE A 135 18.25 -1.66 -5.49
N ASP A 136 18.43 -0.95 -6.61
CA ASP A 136 19.01 0.39 -6.65
C ASP A 136 18.13 1.41 -5.93
N GLU A 137 16.81 1.21 -5.94
CA GLU A 137 15.88 2.05 -5.19
C GLU A 137 16.02 1.87 -3.68
N ILE A 138 16.38 0.67 -3.19
CA ILE A 138 16.71 0.49 -1.76
C ILE A 138 17.96 1.29 -1.42
N GLN A 139 19.02 1.16 -2.22
CA GLN A 139 20.27 1.86 -1.96
C GLN A 139 20.10 3.38 -1.98
N LYS A 140 19.43 3.93 -3.00
CA LYS A 140 19.12 5.37 -3.08
C LYS A 140 18.31 5.85 -1.88
N SER A 141 17.33 5.06 -1.44
CA SER A 141 16.50 5.43 -0.29
C SER A 141 17.29 5.38 1.03
N TYR A 142 18.16 4.38 1.18
CA TYR A 142 19.04 4.25 2.33
C TYR A 142 20.05 5.40 2.42
N GLU A 143 20.69 5.78 1.31
CA GLU A 143 21.57 6.97 1.27
C GLU A 143 20.84 8.25 1.68
N LYS A 144 19.58 8.42 1.23
CA LYS A 144 18.76 9.56 1.65
C LYS A 144 18.44 9.52 3.15
N PHE A 145 18.23 8.33 3.72
CA PHE A 145 18.04 8.15 5.16
C PHE A 145 19.30 8.55 5.94
N LEU A 146 20.48 8.06 5.54
CA LEU A 146 21.75 8.42 6.19
C LEU A 146 22.01 9.94 6.17
N ARG A 147 21.78 10.61 5.03
CA ARG A 147 21.88 12.08 4.94
C ARG A 147 20.93 12.84 5.86
N ARG A 148 19.79 12.23 6.24
CA ARG A 148 18.89 12.81 7.24
C ARG A 148 19.42 12.57 8.64
N MET A 149 20.05 11.42 8.91
CA MET A 149 20.66 11.10 10.21
C MET A 149 21.88 11.97 10.54
N GLU A 150 22.68 12.37 9.54
CA GLU A 150 23.78 13.32 9.73
C GLU A 150 23.32 14.70 10.24
N LYS A 151 22.02 15.01 10.15
CA LYS A 151 21.43 16.31 10.52
C LYS A 151 20.64 16.26 11.83
N ILE A 152 20.59 15.11 12.50
CA ILE A 152 19.93 14.90 13.81
C ILE A 152 21.00 14.90 14.90
#